data_AF-A0A9X1VEL9-F1
#
_entry.id   AF-A0A9X1VEL9-F1
#
_cell.length_a   1.000
_cell.length_b   1.000
_cell.length_c   1.000
_cell.angle_alpha   90.00
_cell.angle_beta   90.00
_cell.angle_gamma   90.00
#
_symmetry.space_group_name_H-M   'P 1'
#
loop_
_entity.id
_entity.type
_entity.pdbx_description
1 polymer ?
#
loop_
_entity_poly.entity_id
_entity_poly.type
_entity_poly.pdbx_seq_one_letter_code
_entity_poly.pdbx_strand_id
1 'polypeptide(L)'
;MDLDLETGDSVRAAYDGVVRIQAWDGGGYGNYILVRHYNGLETIYGHLSKSLVPVGTFVKAGQLIGYGGSTGRSTGSHLHFEVRYQGNPINPALMYDFPAYKLRKDNFTITSALFNYYSRAIGRSRSSRSGSPSRARQTVTHKVRSGDTLSEVAERYGVRVSTLKKLNPGVRTLQPGKKLRIK
;
A
#
# COMPACT_ATOMS: atom_id res chain seq x y z
N MET A 1 6.76 -12.93 0.16
CA MET A 1 5.96 -14.14 0.46
C MET A 1 6.89 -15.28 0.17
N ASP A 2 7.09 -16.17 1.12
CA ASP A 2 8.07 -17.25 0.96
C ASP A 2 7.33 -18.52 0.61
N LEU A 3 7.71 -19.14 -0.50
CA LEU A 3 7.11 -20.36 -1.02
C LEU A 3 8.12 -21.48 -0.91
N ASP A 4 7.67 -22.61 -0.38
CA ASP A 4 8.51 -23.79 -0.23
C ASP A 4 9.01 -24.28 -1.60
N LEU A 5 10.31 -24.56 -1.69
CA LEU A 5 10.95 -25.18 -2.84
C LEU A 5 12.30 -25.77 -2.44
N GLU A 6 12.79 -26.68 -3.27
CA GLU A 6 14.13 -27.23 -3.16
C GLU A 6 15.11 -26.54 -4.12
N THR A 7 16.40 -26.56 -3.76
CA THR A 7 17.42 -25.95 -4.61
C THR A 7 17.49 -26.68 -5.95
N GLY A 8 17.32 -25.93 -7.03
CA GLY A 8 17.23 -26.49 -8.38
C GLY A 8 15.80 -26.60 -8.93
N ASP A 9 14.77 -26.41 -8.11
CA ASP A 9 13.39 -26.42 -8.57
C ASP A 9 13.11 -25.32 -9.60
N SER A 10 12.24 -25.61 -10.56
CA SER A 10 11.91 -24.66 -11.62
C SER A 10 11.15 -23.45 -11.10
N VAL A 11 11.66 -22.24 -11.35
CA VAL A 11 10.94 -20.99 -11.10
C VAL A 11 10.46 -20.42 -12.44
N ARG A 12 9.17 -20.09 -12.51
CA ARG A 12 8.49 -19.67 -13.75
C ARG A 12 7.87 -18.28 -13.62
N ALA A 13 7.79 -17.57 -14.74
CA ALA A 13 7.15 -16.26 -14.82
C ALA A 13 5.64 -16.37 -14.52
N ALA A 14 5.11 -15.47 -13.70
CA ALA A 14 3.72 -15.48 -13.26
C ALA A 14 2.78 -14.96 -14.35
N TYR A 15 3.25 -13.97 -15.13
CA TYR A 15 2.55 -13.41 -16.28
C TYR A 15 3.52 -13.10 -17.41
N ASP A 16 2.96 -12.84 -18.58
CA ASP A 16 3.67 -12.23 -19.70
C ASP A 16 4.32 -10.90 -19.29
N GLY A 17 5.53 -10.64 -19.76
CA GLY A 17 6.22 -9.41 -19.42
C GLY A 17 7.64 -9.33 -19.97
N VAL A 18 8.39 -8.38 -19.42
CA VAL A 18 9.80 -8.15 -19.76
C VAL A 18 10.65 -8.16 -18.49
N VAL A 19 11.78 -8.86 -18.54
CA VAL A 19 12.77 -8.85 -17.46
C VAL A 19 13.38 -7.45 -17.38
N ARG A 20 13.16 -6.75 -16.27
CA ARG A 20 13.71 -5.41 -16.02
C ARG A 20 14.97 -5.44 -15.19
N ILE A 21 15.08 -6.41 -14.28
CA ILE A 21 16.24 -6.57 -13.41
C ILE A 21 16.57 -8.05 -13.35
N GLN A 22 17.85 -8.35 -13.48
CA GLN A 22 18.48 -9.61 -13.10
C GLN A 22 19.77 -9.18 -12.40
N ALA A 23 19.87 -9.44 -11.10
CA ALA A 23 20.95 -8.88 -10.29
C ALA A 23 21.22 -9.71 -9.03
N TRP A 24 22.32 -9.38 -8.37
CA TRP A 24 22.69 -9.88 -7.06
C TRP A 24 22.46 -8.82 -5.98
N ASP A 25 21.80 -9.21 -4.90
CA ASP A 25 21.65 -8.44 -3.66
C ASP A 25 22.05 -9.29 -2.45
N GLY A 26 23.31 -9.17 -2.01
CA GLY A 26 23.83 -9.94 -0.89
C GLY A 26 23.18 -9.63 0.47
N GLY A 27 22.54 -8.45 0.62
CA GLY A 27 21.92 -8.03 1.87
C GLY A 27 20.47 -8.50 2.04
N GLY A 28 19.84 -8.89 0.94
CA GLY A 28 18.43 -9.28 0.89
C GLY A 28 18.21 -10.44 -0.07
N TYR A 29 17.87 -10.12 -1.31
CA TYR A 29 17.26 -11.08 -2.24
C TYR A 29 18.19 -12.17 -2.80
N GLY A 30 19.51 -12.07 -2.61
CA GLY A 30 20.46 -12.96 -3.29
C GLY A 30 20.41 -12.76 -4.80
N ASN A 31 20.45 -13.84 -5.58
CA ASN A 31 20.13 -13.72 -7.01
C ASN A 31 18.63 -13.51 -7.16
N TYR A 32 18.26 -12.48 -7.92
CA TYR A 32 16.86 -12.20 -8.15
C TYR A 32 16.55 -11.68 -9.55
N ILE A 33 15.28 -11.85 -9.92
CA ILE A 33 14.72 -11.37 -11.18
C ILE A 33 13.51 -10.49 -10.86
N LEU A 34 13.39 -9.33 -11.51
CA LEU A 34 12.17 -8.53 -11.55
C LEU A 34 11.61 -8.53 -12.97
N VAL A 35 10.37 -8.99 -13.12
CA VAL A 35 9.61 -8.96 -14.37
C VAL A 35 8.54 -7.90 -14.30
N ARG A 36 8.48 -7.02 -15.30
CA ARG A 36 7.40 -6.03 -15.46
C ARG A 36 6.38 -6.56 -16.46
N HIS A 37 5.12 -6.54 -16.08
CA HIS A 37 4.02 -7.12 -16.84
C HIS A 37 3.17 -6.06 -17.53
N TYR A 38 2.46 -6.48 -18.58
CA TYR A 38 1.59 -5.60 -19.36
C TYR A 38 0.33 -5.15 -18.60
N ASN A 39 -0.06 -5.88 -17.56
CA ASN A 39 -1.17 -5.52 -16.66
C ASN A 39 -0.78 -4.47 -15.60
N GLY A 40 0.44 -3.92 -15.65
CA GLY A 40 0.94 -2.90 -14.73
C GLY A 40 1.56 -3.46 -13.44
N LEU A 41 1.54 -4.78 -13.24
CA LEU A 41 2.21 -5.43 -12.12
C LEU A 41 3.70 -5.63 -12.39
N GLU A 42 4.44 -5.77 -11.30
CA GLU A 42 5.82 -6.23 -11.30
C GLU A 42 5.91 -7.42 -10.34
N THR A 43 6.62 -8.47 -10.73
CA THR A 43 6.90 -9.61 -9.84
C THR A 43 8.38 -9.76 -9.59
N ILE A 44 8.74 -10.05 -8.35
CA ILE A 44 10.13 -10.31 -7.94
C ILE A 44 10.25 -11.79 -7.55
N TYR A 45 11.33 -12.42 -8.02
CA TYR A 45 11.72 -13.79 -7.72
C TYR A 45 13.11 -13.76 -7.08
N GLY A 46 13.18 -13.93 -5.76
CA GLY A 46 14.42 -13.90 -4.98
C GLY A 46 14.92 -15.27 -4.57
N HIS A 47 16.11 -15.28 -3.95
CA HIS A 47 16.86 -16.42 -3.45
C HIS A 47 17.22 -17.48 -4.51
N LEU A 48 17.24 -17.10 -5.78
CA LEU A 48 17.49 -18.02 -6.87
C LEU A 48 18.90 -18.62 -6.77
N SER A 49 19.06 -19.89 -7.14
CA SER A 49 20.39 -20.47 -7.35
C SER A 49 20.98 -20.02 -8.67
N LYS A 50 20.12 -19.82 -9.69
CA LYS A 50 20.52 -19.38 -11.04
C LYS A 50 19.38 -18.68 -11.75
N SER A 51 19.69 -17.56 -12.42
CA SER A 51 18.80 -16.94 -13.41
C SER A 51 19.13 -17.45 -14.81
N LEU A 52 18.10 -17.69 -15.62
CA LEU A 52 18.24 -18.18 -17.00
C LEU A 52 17.91 -17.13 -18.06
N VAL A 53 17.33 -16.01 -17.65
CA VAL A 53 16.90 -14.94 -18.55
C VAL A 53 17.66 -13.64 -18.27
N PRO A 54 18.34 -13.04 -19.26
CA PRO A 54 18.98 -11.74 -19.10
C PRO A 54 17.95 -10.60 -19.10
N VAL A 55 18.38 -9.42 -18.64
CA VAL A 55 17.59 -8.18 -18.71
C VAL A 55 17.20 -7.87 -20.16
N GLY A 56 15.96 -7.42 -20.36
CA GLY A 56 15.38 -7.11 -21.67
C GLY A 56 14.65 -8.29 -22.32
N THR A 57 14.77 -9.50 -21.78
CA THR A 57 14.08 -10.69 -22.30
C THR A 57 12.56 -10.56 -22.13
N PHE A 58 11.81 -10.75 -23.21
CA PHE A 58 10.36 -10.94 -23.13
C PHE A 58 10.06 -12.37 -22.69
N VAL A 59 9.21 -12.51 -21.68
CA VAL A 59 8.83 -13.79 -21.09
C VAL A 59 7.34 -14.01 -21.20
N LYS A 60 6.93 -15.27 -21.35
CA LYS A 60 5.54 -15.72 -21.29
C LYS A 60 5.17 -16.26 -19.92
N ALA A 61 3.90 -16.15 -19.54
CA ALA A 61 3.37 -16.82 -18.36
C ALA A 61 3.73 -18.31 -18.39
N GLY A 62 4.26 -18.83 -17.28
CA GLY A 62 4.74 -20.21 -17.17
C GLY A 62 6.11 -20.48 -17.80
N GLN A 63 6.75 -19.51 -18.45
CA GLN A 63 8.11 -19.67 -18.97
C GLN A 63 9.11 -19.86 -17.83
N LEU A 64 10.02 -20.84 -17.97
CA LEU A 64 11.13 -21.04 -17.05
C LEU A 64 12.07 -19.83 -17.08
N ILE A 65 12.33 -19.23 -15.91
CA ILE A 65 13.16 -18.03 -15.79
C ILE A 65 14.38 -18.23 -14.88
N GLY A 66 14.38 -19.28 -14.05
CA GLY A 66 15.46 -19.56 -13.12
C GLY A 66 15.22 -20.82 -12.32
N TYR A 67 16.13 -21.08 -11.39
CA TYR A 67 16.05 -22.18 -10.44
C TYR A 67 16.03 -21.67 -9.01
N GLY A 68 15.22 -22.31 -8.17
CA GLY A 68 15.12 -22.05 -6.74
C GLY A 68 16.44 -22.31 -6.01
N GLY A 69 16.59 -21.71 -4.83
CA GLY A 69 17.78 -21.88 -4.01
C GLY A 69 17.65 -21.21 -2.65
N SER A 70 18.80 -20.88 -2.06
CA SER A 70 18.91 -20.24 -0.74
C SER A 70 19.98 -19.12 -0.74
N THR A 71 20.10 -18.37 -1.83
CA THR A 71 21.12 -17.32 -1.94
C THR A 71 20.73 -16.03 -1.22
N GLY A 72 21.70 -15.18 -0.89
CA GLY A 72 21.46 -13.93 -0.15
C GLY A 72 21.10 -14.18 1.31
N ARG A 73 20.20 -13.37 1.85
CA ARG A 73 19.77 -13.47 3.24
C ARG A 73 18.62 -14.48 3.37
N SER A 74 18.96 -15.77 3.40
CA SER A 74 18.02 -16.88 3.55
C SER A 74 18.48 -17.86 4.63
N THR A 75 17.52 -18.48 5.34
CA THR A 75 17.78 -19.52 6.35
C THR A 75 17.59 -20.94 5.81
N GLY A 76 17.12 -21.09 4.58
CA GLY A 76 16.84 -22.39 3.95
C GLY A 76 16.31 -22.23 2.52
N SER A 77 16.25 -23.32 1.76
CA SER A 77 15.75 -23.28 0.39
C SER A 77 14.30 -22.81 0.34
N HIS A 78 14.02 -21.72 -0.38
CA HIS A 78 12.67 -21.22 -0.65
C HIS A 78 12.68 -20.17 -1.76
N LEU A 79 11.52 -19.87 -2.34
CA LEU A 79 11.33 -18.74 -3.24
C LEU A 79 10.79 -17.56 -2.47
N HIS A 80 11.55 -16.46 -2.44
CA HIS A 80 11.00 -15.18 -2.06
C HIS A 80 10.24 -14.56 -3.24
N PHE A 81 8.92 -14.55 -3.16
CA PHE A 81 8.04 -14.02 -4.19
C PHE A 81 7.37 -12.72 -3.74
N GLU A 82 7.39 -11.72 -4.61
CA GLU A 82 6.63 -10.48 -4.42
C GLU A 82 5.79 -10.14 -5.65
N VAL A 83 4.67 -9.46 -5.40
CA VAL A 83 3.91 -8.72 -6.40
C VAL A 83 3.94 -7.25 -6.01
N ARG A 84 4.19 -6.37 -6.98
CA ARG A 84 4.19 -4.92 -6.81
C ARG A 84 3.32 -4.25 -7.86
N TYR A 85 2.75 -3.11 -7.51
CA TYR A 85 2.07 -2.19 -8.43
C TYR A 85 2.64 -0.80 -8.24
N GLN A 86 3.21 -0.24 -9.32
CA GLN A 86 3.91 1.05 -9.29
C GLN A 86 4.96 1.12 -8.15
N GLY A 87 5.75 0.06 -7.99
CA GLY A 87 6.74 -0.08 -6.92
C GLY A 87 6.19 -0.40 -5.53
N ASN A 88 4.87 -0.34 -5.31
CA ASN A 88 4.25 -0.67 -4.04
C ASN A 88 3.94 -2.17 -3.96
N PRO A 89 4.48 -2.93 -2.99
CA PRO A 89 4.12 -4.31 -2.73
C PRO A 89 2.63 -4.49 -2.47
N ILE A 90 2.15 -5.64 -2.90
CA ILE A 90 0.81 -6.14 -2.67
C ILE A 90 1.00 -7.51 -2.03
N ASN A 91 0.22 -7.82 -1.00
CA ASN A 91 0.24 -9.15 -0.40
C ASN A 91 -0.16 -10.19 -1.48
N PRO A 92 0.74 -11.09 -1.93
CA PRO A 92 0.45 -12.04 -3.00
C PRO A 92 -0.72 -12.97 -2.66
N ALA A 93 -0.97 -13.26 -1.38
CA ALA A 93 -2.08 -14.11 -0.95
C ALA A 93 -3.47 -13.52 -1.23
N LEU A 94 -3.57 -12.23 -1.58
CA LEU A 94 -4.82 -11.62 -2.04
C LEU A 94 -5.18 -12.02 -3.47
N MET A 95 -4.19 -12.45 -4.26
CA MET A 95 -4.33 -12.81 -5.67
C MET A 95 -4.26 -14.33 -5.87
N TYR A 96 -3.38 -15.01 -5.13
CA TYR A 96 -3.13 -16.44 -5.27
C TYR A 96 -3.59 -17.23 -4.05
N ASP A 97 -4.15 -18.40 -4.32
CA ASP A 97 -4.27 -19.49 -3.37
C ASP A 97 -3.17 -20.51 -3.68
N PHE A 98 -2.02 -20.35 -3.01
CA PHE A 98 -0.83 -21.17 -3.26
C PHE A 98 -1.06 -22.67 -2.95
N PRO A 99 -1.68 -23.06 -1.81
CA PRO A 99 -1.95 -24.47 -1.55
C PRO A 99 -2.88 -25.12 -2.59
N ALA A 100 -3.87 -24.37 -3.10
CA ALA A 100 -4.79 -24.86 -4.11
C ALA A 100 -4.29 -24.70 -5.55
N TYR A 101 -3.11 -24.09 -5.76
CA TYR A 101 -2.56 -23.71 -7.07
C TYR A 101 -3.56 -22.95 -7.96
N LYS A 102 -4.34 -22.03 -7.38
CA LYS A 102 -5.41 -21.31 -8.07
C LYS A 102 -5.31 -19.80 -7.88
N LEU A 103 -5.81 -19.05 -8.87
CA LEU A 103 -6.14 -17.64 -8.67
C LEU A 103 -7.37 -17.53 -7.77
N ARG A 104 -7.37 -16.56 -6.86
CA ARG A 104 -8.54 -16.29 -6.02
C ARG A 104 -9.68 -15.67 -6.81
N LYS A 105 -9.36 -14.83 -7.80
CA LYS A 105 -10.29 -14.12 -8.67
C LYS A 105 -9.63 -13.83 -10.01
N ASP A 106 -10.43 -13.77 -11.07
CA ASP A 106 -9.95 -13.40 -12.41
C ASP A 106 -9.59 -11.91 -12.50
N ASN A 107 -10.27 -11.08 -11.71
CA ASN A 107 -10.07 -9.64 -11.66
C ASN A 107 -9.67 -9.20 -10.25
N PHE A 108 -8.64 -8.35 -10.18
CA PHE A 108 -8.15 -7.77 -8.93
C PHE A 108 -8.22 -6.25 -8.99
N THR A 109 -9.12 -5.65 -8.21
CA THR A 109 -9.29 -4.19 -8.17
C THR A 109 -8.30 -3.55 -7.20
N ILE A 110 -7.41 -2.72 -7.74
CA ILE A 110 -6.46 -1.95 -6.95
C ILE A 110 -7.12 -0.65 -6.50
N THR A 111 -7.21 -0.45 -5.19
CA THR A 111 -7.72 0.79 -4.57
C THR A 111 -6.68 1.33 -3.59
N SER A 112 -6.79 2.60 -3.20
CA SER A 112 -5.91 3.19 -2.18
C SER A 112 -5.97 2.44 -0.85
N ALA A 113 -7.10 1.82 -0.52
CA ALA A 113 -7.27 1.03 0.69
C ALA A 113 -6.31 -0.17 0.77
N LEU A 114 -5.90 -0.72 -0.37
CA LEU A 114 -4.94 -1.83 -0.46
C LEU A 114 -3.59 -1.47 0.17
N PHE A 115 -3.19 -0.20 0.10
CA PHE A 115 -1.90 0.29 0.57
C PHE A 115 -1.96 0.96 1.95
N ASN A 116 -3.10 0.89 2.66
CA ASN A 116 -3.23 1.48 4.00
C ASN A 116 -2.25 0.91 5.04
N TYR A 117 -1.69 -0.28 4.79
CA TYR A 117 -0.66 -0.86 5.65
C TYR A 117 0.63 -0.03 5.64
N TYR A 118 0.95 0.67 4.55
CA TYR A 118 2.08 1.60 4.50
C TYR A 118 1.91 2.74 5.51
N SER A 119 0.70 3.30 5.62
CA SER A 119 0.37 4.32 6.62
C SER A 119 0.59 3.82 8.05
N ARG A 120 0.33 2.54 8.30
CA ARG A 120 0.56 1.88 9.60
C ARG A 120 2.04 1.59 9.87
N ALA A 121 2.79 1.18 8.85
CA ALA A 121 4.22 0.92 8.94
C ALA A 121 5.03 2.22 9.15
N ILE A 122 4.72 3.28 8.39
CA ILE A 122 5.32 4.62 8.57
C ILE A 122 4.86 5.25 9.91
N GLY A 123 3.61 5.00 10.32
CA GLY A 123 3.06 5.46 11.60
C GLY A 123 3.75 4.88 12.84
N ARG A 124 4.48 3.76 12.71
CA ARG A 124 5.31 3.21 13.81
C ARG A 124 6.63 3.95 14.00
N SER A 125 7.10 4.72 13.02
CA SER A 125 8.34 5.52 13.12
C SER A 125 8.13 6.92 13.70
N ARG A 126 6.89 7.32 13.99
CA ARG A 126 6.58 8.59 14.65
C ARG A 126 5.87 8.34 15.97
N SER A 127 6.64 8.09 17.02
CA SER A 127 6.23 8.48 18.38
C SER A 127 6.23 10.02 18.48
N SER A 128 5.33 10.68 17.75
CA SER A 128 4.97 12.06 18.03
C SER A 128 3.49 12.27 17.78
N ARG A 129 2.74 12.30 18.90
CA ARG A 129 1.40 12.87 19.06
C ARG A 129 0.39 12.54 17.96
N SER A 130 -0.42 11.52 18.24
CA SER A 130 -1.88 11.48 18.01
C SER A 130 -2.42 12.26 16.80
N GLY A 131 -2.74 11.54 15.73
CA GLY A 131 -3.63 12.05 14.69
C GLY A 131 -3.86 11.02 13.61
N SER A 132 -4.99 10.29 13.68
CA SER A 132 -5.52 9.51 12.55
C SER A 132 -5.54 10.37 11.29
N PRO A 133 -5.29 9.81 10.08
CA PRO A 133 -5.47 10.56 8.85
C PRO A 133 -6.97 10.80 8.67
N SER A 134 -7.45 11.91 9.21
CA SER A 134 -8.79 12.40 8.90
C SER A 134 -8.81 12.70 7.42
N ARG A 135 -9.74 12.09 6.66
CA ARG A 135 -10.27 12.68 5.42
C ARG A 135 -10.24 14.19 5.60
N ALA A 136 -9.57 14.93 4.72
CA ALA A 136 -9.41 16.38 4.82
C ALA A 136 -10.73 16.97 5.32
N ARG A 137 -10.78 17.35 6.60
CA ARG A 137 -11.99 17.88 7.22
C ARG A 137 -12.21 19.20 6.50
N GLN A 138 -13.18 19.22 5.58
CA GLN A 138 -13.66 20.46 5.01
C GLN A 138 -14.12 21.30 6.20
N THR A 139 -13.33 22.32 6.53
CA THR A 139 -13.63 23.18 7.67
C THR A 139 -14.84 24.00 7.27
N VAL A 140 -15.99 23.67 7.84
CA VAL A 140 -17.21 24.43 7.61
C VAL A 140 -17.16 25.66 8.51
N THR A 141 -17.30 26.85 7.91
CA THR A 141 -17.35 28.12 8.66
C THR A 141 -18.69 28.81 8.44
N HIS A 142 -19.17 29.51 9.45
CA HIS A 142 -20.38 30.32 9.43
C HIS A 142 -20.01 31.79 9.64
N LYS A 143 -20.52 32.68 8.79
CA LYS A 143 -20.37 34.13 9.01
C LYS A 143 -21.52 34.60 9.89
N VAL A 144 -21.19 35.04 11.10
CA VAL A 144 -22.13 35.53 12.11
C VAL A 144 -22.91 36.73 11.55
N ARG A 145 -24.23 36.68 11.66
CA ARG A 145 -25.18 37.72 11.28
C ARG A 145 -25.72 38.41 12.54
N SER A 146 -26.29 39.60 12.37
CA SER A 146 -26.97 40.29 13.47
C SER A 146 -28.16 39.44 13.95
N GLY A 147 -28.22 39.19 15.27
CA GLY A 147 -29.25 38.35 15.88
C GLY A 147 -28.89 36.86 16.02
N ASP A 148 -27.77 36.38 15.46
CA ASP A 148 -27.39 34.97 15.61
C ASP A 148 -27.01 34.64 17.06
N THR A 149 -27.58 33.56 17.59
CA THR A 149 -27.14 32.95 18.85
C THR A 149 -26.28 31.69 18.61
N LEU A 150 -25.43 31.36 19.58
CA LEU A 150 -24.62 30.13 19.51
C LEU A 150 -25.48 28.86 19.44
N SER A 151 -26.67 28.89 20.06
CA SER A 151 -27.63 27.79 20.09
C SER A 151 -28.27 27.56 18.72
N GLU A 152 -28.75 28.62 18.07
CA GLU A 152 -29.36 28.51 16.74
C GLU A 152 -28.34 28.14 15.67
N VAL A 153 -27.12 28.67 15.75
CA VAL A 153 -26.02 28.29 14.84
C VAL A 153 -25.63 26.83 15.08
N ALA A 154 -25.56 26.38 16.33
CA ALA A 154 -25.31 24.98 16.67
C ALA A 154 -26.36 24.04 16.06
N GLU A 155 -27.64 24.35 16.28
CA GLU A 155 -28.76 23.57 15.78
C GLU A 155 -28.80 23.52 14.24
N ARG A 156 -28.60 24.67 13.58
CA ARG A 156 -28.57 24.77 12.11
C ARG A 156 -27.56 23.84 11.45
N TYR A 157 -26.42 23.61 12.09
CA TYR A 157 -25.36 22.77 11.56
C TYR A 157 -25.30 21.37 12.23
N GLY A 158 -26.25 21.06 13.11
CA GLY A 158 -26.31 19.77 13.82
C GLY A 158 -25.12 19.53 14.74
N VAL A 159 -24.56 20.57 15.35
CA VAL A 159 -23.42 20.49 16.26
C VAL A 159 -23.81 20.95 17.65
N ARG A 160 -23.15 20.45 18.71
CA ARG A 160 -23.41 20.92 20.07
C ARG A 160 -22.81 22.31 20.29
N VAL A 161 -23.47 23.16 21.08
CA VAL A 161 -22.95 24.48 21.49
C VAL A 161 -21.57 24.37 22.15
N SER A 162 -21.37 23.33 22.96
CA SER A 162 -20.07 23.04 23.59
C SER A 162 -18.98 22.74 22.58
N THR A 163 -19.32 22.10 21.46
CA THR A 163 -18.40 21.87 20.33
C THR A 163 -18.04 23.18 19.64
N LEU A 164 -19.02 24.07 19.38
CA LEU A 164 -18.75 25.39 18.81
C LEU A 164 -17.82 26.23 19.69
N LYS A 165 -18.03 26.25 21.02
CA LYS A 165 -17.15 26.96 21.95
C LYS A 165 -15.73 26.40 21.94
N LYS A 166 -15.58 25.07 21.93
CA LYS A 166 -14.26 24.40 21.84
C LYS A 166 -13.52 24.72 20.55
N LEU A 167 -14.23 24.81 19.42
CA LEU A 167 -13.64 25.13 18.11
C LEU A 167 -13.27 26.61 17.97
N ASN A 168 -13.79 27.48 18.83
CA ASN A 168 -13.62 28.92 18.75
C ASN A 168 -13.24 29.53 20.12
N PRO A 169 -12.09 29.12 20.72
CA PRO A 169 -11.72 29.50 22.08
C PRO A 169 -11.49 31.01 22.29
N GLY A 170 -11.29 31.77 21.21
CA GLY A 170 -11.16 33.24 21.25
C GLY A 170 -12.47 34.02 21.05
N VAL A 171 -13.59 33.34 20.77
CA VAL A 171 -14.89 34.00 20.54
C VAL A 171 -15.66 34.04 21.86
N ARG A 172 -15.54 35.16 22.58
CA ARG A 172 -16.28 35.39 23.83
C ARG A 172 -17.72 35.83 23.59
N THR A 173 -17.95 36.62 22.55
CA THR A 173 -19.27 37.10 22.11
C THR A 173 -19.38 37.02 20.59
N LEU A 174 -20.57 36.67 20.10
CA LEU A 174 -20.85 36.64 18.67
C LEU A 174 -20.94 38.08 18.16
N GLN A 175 -20.03 38.44 17.27
CA GLN A 175 -20.02 39.76 16.63
C GLN A 175 -20.36 39.59 15.15
N PRO A 176 -21.36 40.31 14.63
CA PRO A 176 -21.72 40.27 13.22
C PRO A 176 -20.50 40.48 12.32
N GLY A 177 -20.37 39.66 11.28
CA GLY A 177 -19.26 39.69 10.33
C GLY A 177 -18.10 38.74 10.66
N LYS A 178 -17.97 38.25 11.91
CA LYS A 178 -16.92 37.28 12.28
C LYS A 178 -17.23 35.89 11.73
N LYS A 179 -16.19 35.11 11.44
CA LYS A 179 -16.31 33.70 11.03
C LYS A 179 -16.22 32.78 12.24
N LEU A 180 -17.20 31.91 12.39
CA LEU A 180 -17.26 30.86 13.41
C LEU A 180 -16.96 29.51 12.76
N ARG A 181 -16.04 28.74 13.34
CA ARG A 181 -15.72 27.37 12.89
C ARG A 181 -16.77 26.39 13.42
N ILE A 182 -17.31 25.57 12.53
CA ILE A 182 -18.44 24.68 12.83
C ILE A 182 -18.00 23.22 12.97
N LYS A 183 -17.22 22.68 12.01
CA LYS A 183 -16.67 21.31 12.04
C LYS A 183 -15.49 21.18 11.07
#